data_AF-A0A428WG63-F1
#
_entry.id   AF-A0A428WG63-F1
#
_cell.length_a   1.000
_cell.length_b   1.000
_cell.length_c   1.000
_cell.angle_alpha   90.00
_cell.angle_beta   90.00
_cell.angle_gamma   90.00
#
_symmetry.space_group_name_H-M   'P 1'
#
loop_
_entity.id
_entity.type
_entity.pdbx_description
1 polymer ?
#
loop_
_entity_poly.entity_id
_entity_poly.type
_entity_poly.pdbx_seq_one_letter_code
_entity_poly.pdbx_strand_id
1 'polypeptide(L)'
;MAAVLLLGGLLSGCQVAVAGTAGVSAADQQTADRRAEQRAAVEGALTALGQAPAVALKSTVKGADQQFRVTRGGSAVGGLPLDGRFVQVTAAGGQFYLQADADYWKAHAIDEESQFGTSWVRSLGSELPFDPAARFAPPVLADGLRKALAGLDRLSDPVKEKLPDGTEVYRLGAAPSVLRVTTAKPNRVVSFAPALLDPQAGPKFGAEFQVAPLTGDPLKAFHTDLDGTLGGLGQPFEGLVQASAVVTNDSLDCKDFVGSCTTTVDISNSVVGSPASGGKSVVHITLSVEVSAEALGAQTCTTAGDAEPYATIKLSCAVKFKLPNRTASYQVLSKPNAIAEVRAALDVNAVKQKVAAEFASLGG
;
A
#
# COMPACT_ATOMS: atom_id res chain seq x y z
N MET A 1 28.39 -3.58 -86.00
CA MET A 1 28.05 -4.82 -85.27
C MET A 1 29.32 -5.65 -85.16
N ALA A 2 29.91 -5.71 -83.97
CA ALA A 2 31.07 -6.56 -83.69
C ALA A 2 30.77 -7.32 -82.39
N ALA A 3 30.84 -8.65 -82.46
CA ALA A 3 30.65 -9.55 -81.34
C ALA A 3 32.01 -10.09 -80.86
N VAL A 4 32.07 -10.21 -79.55
CA VAL A 4 33.15 -10.65 -78.65
C VAL A 4 33.37 -12.16 -78.70
N LEU A 5 34.60 -12.64 -78.46
CA LEU A 5 34.96 -13.81 -77.62
C LEU A 5 36.51 -13.88 -77.55
N LEU A 6 37.14 -13.38 -76.47
CA LEU A 6 37.49 -14.06 -75.20
C LEU A 6 38.74 -14.96 -75.27
N LEU A 7 39.89 -14.37 -74.91
CA LEU A 7 41.12 -15.05 -74.49
C LEU A 7 41.72 -14.22 -73.34
N GLY A 8 41.45 -14.60 -72.10
CA GLY A 8 42.01 -13.98 -70.89
C GLY A 8 42.73 -15.04 -70.06
N GLY A 9 44.05 -14.91 -69.95
CA GLY A 9 44.93 -15.85 -69.28
C GLY A 9 44.63 -16.03 -67.79
N LEU A 10 44.68 -17.28 -67.35
CA LEU A 10 44.63 -17.68 -65.94
C LEU A 10 45.97 -17.35 -65.28
N LEU A 11 46.02 -16.26 -64.51
CA LEU A 11 47.05 -16.05 -63.49
C LEU A 11 46.69 -16.90 -62.27
N SER A 12 47.49 -17.94 -62.02
CA SER A 12 47.42 -18.79 -60.82
C SER A 12 47.91 -18.03 -59.58
N GLY A 13 47.04 -17.21 -58.99
CA GLY A 13 47.25 -16.65 -57.66
C GLY A 13 46.98 -17.73 -56.61
N CYS A 14 48.01 -18.18 -55.89
CA CYS A 14 47.83 -18.91 -54.64
C CYS A 14 47.19 -17.97 -53.60
N GLN A 15 45.87 -18.00 -53.45
CA GLN A 15 45.21 -17.42 -52.29
C GLN A 15 45.35 -18.41 -51.12
N VAL A 16 46.38 -18.22 -50.31
CA VAL A 16 46.47 -18.87 -49.00
C VAL A 16 45.53 -18.11 -48.08
N ALA A 17 44.41 -18.72 -47.71
CA ALA A 17 43.61 -18.24 -46.59
C ALA A 17 44.45 -18.44 -45.32
N VAL A 18 45.12 -17.38 -44.88
CA VAL A 18 45.73 -17.37 -43.55
C VAL A 18 44.56 -17.34 -42.56
N ALA A 19 44.27 -18.49 -41.96
CA ALA A 19 43.38 -18.59 -40.81
C ALA A 19 44.05 -17.88 -39.63
N GLY A 20 43.94 -16.56 -39.60
CA GLY A 20 44.27 -15.76 -38.43
C GLY A 20 43.22 -16.05 -37.37
N THR A 21 43.55 -16.88 -36.39
CA THR A 21 42.92 -16.78 -35.07
C THR A 21 43.40 -15.47 -34.47
N ALA A 22 42.76 -14.36 -34.84
CA ALA A 22 42.90 -13.13 -34.10
C ALA A 22 42.38 -13.42 -32.69
N GLY A 23 43.28 -13.75 -31.77
CA GLY A 23 42.95 -13.88 -30.36
C GLY A 23 42.24 -12.62 -29.88
N VAL A 24 41.37 -12.75 -28.89
CA VAL A 24 40.70 -11.62 -28.24
C VAL A 24 41.78 -10.61 -27.85
N SER A 25 41.63 -9.34 -28.28
CA SER A 25 42.63 -8.33 -27.95
C SER A 25 42.69 -8.12 -26.43
N ALA A 26 43.84 -7.71 -25.90
CA ALA A 26 43.96 -7.42 -24.47
C ALA A 26 42.95 -6.37 -23.99
N ALA A 27 42.59 -5.41 -24.87
CA ALA A 27 41.58 -4.40 -24.60
C ALA A 27 40.15 -4.98 -24.52
N ASP A 28 39.82 -5.94 -25.40
CA ASP A 28 38.55 -6.65 -25.36
C ASP A 28 38.45 -7.53 -24.13
N GLN A 29 39.55 -8.18 -23.74
CA GLN A 29 39.62 -9.01 -22.54
C GLN A 29 39.45 -8.16 -21.26
N GLN A 30 40.13 -7.03 -21.17
CA GLN A 30 39.97 -6.08 -20.05
C GLN A 30 38.54 -5.55 -19.94
N THR A 31 37.88 -5.32 -21.07
CA THR A 31 36.48 -4.88 -21.11
C THR A 31 35.53 -6.00 -20.67
N ALA A 32 35.76 -7.23 -21.12
CA ALA A 32 35.03 -8.40 -20.68
C ALA A 32 35.16 -8.62 -19.16
N ASP A 33 36.36 -8.47 -18.62
CA ASP A 33 36.65 -8.62 -17.19
C ASP A 33 35.93 -7.57 -16.34
N ARG A 34 35.97 -6.29 -16.74
CA ARG A 34 35.22 -5.21 -16.07
C ARG A 34 33.72 -5.48 -16.07
N ARG A 35 33.17 -5.97 -17.19
CA ARG A 35 31.75 -6.35 -17.28
C ARG A 35 31.42 -7.58 -16.43
N ALA A 36 32.34 -8.54 -16.31
CA ALA A 36 32.17 -9.69 -15.45
C ALA A 36 32.17 -9.28 -13.97
N GLU A 37 33.07 -8.37 -13.57
CA GLU A 37 33.13 -7.81 -12.22
C GLU A 37 31.82 -7.09 -11.85
N GLN A 38 31.32 -6.19 -12.70
CA GLN A 38 30.05 -5.51 -12.48
C GLN A 38 28.88 -6.49 -12.34
N ARG A 39 28.80 -7.51 -13.23
CA ARG A 39 27.75 -8.54 -13.16
C ARG A 39 27.81 -9.32 -11.85
N ALA A 40 29.00 -9.69 -11.39
CA ALA A 40 29.19 -10.37 -10.11
C ALA A 40 28.81 -9.48 -8.92
N ALA A 41 29.15 -8.18 -8.97
CA ALA A 41 28.76 -7.22 -7.94
C ALA A 41 27.24 -7.06 -7.85
N VAL A 42 26.57 -6.91 -9.00
CA VAL A 42 25.11 -6.78 -9.11
C VAL A 42 24.40 -8.03 -8.62
N GLU A 43 24.81 -9.23 -9.04
CA GLU A 43 24.18 -10.46 -8.57
C GLU A 43 24.40 -10.67 -7.07
N GLY A 44 25.61 -10.36 -6.57
CA GLY A 44 25.90 -10.40 -5.14
C GLY A 44 25.02 -9.42 -4.34
N ALA A 45 24.79 -8.23 -4.87
CA ALA A 45 23.93 -7.22 -4.24
C ALA A 45 22.45 -7.62 -4.24
N LEU A 46 21.94 -8.16 -5.35
CA LEU A 46 20.55 -8.63 -5.45
C LEU A 46 20.31 -9.89 -4.61
N THR A 47 21.29 -10.78 -4.51
CA THR A 47 21.26 -11.91 -3.59
C THR A 47 21.21 -11.45 -2.14
N ALA A 48 22.07 -10.50 -1.75
CA ALA A 48 22.06 -9.93 -0.41
C ALA A 48 20.74 -9.19 -0.09
N LEU A 49 20.19 -8.45 -1.07
CA LEU A 49 18.90 -7.78 -0.93
C LEU A 49 17.78 -8.81 -0.71
N GLY A 50 17.71 -9.87 -1.53
CA GLY A 50 16.69 -10.92 -1.40
C GLY A 50 16.74 -11.66 -0.06
N GLN A 51 17.92 -11.71 0.55
CA GLN A 51 18.15 -12.33 1.86
C GLN A 51 18.04 -11.33 3.03
N ALA A 52 17.79 -10.04 2.79
CA ALA A 52 17.64 -9.07 3.88
C ALA A 52 16.43 -9.45 4.76
N PRO A 53 16.52 -9.33 6.10
CA PRO A 53 15.37 -9.60 6.97
C PRO A 53 14.22 -8.60 6.76
N ALA A 54 14.57 -7.34 6.55
CA ALA A 54 13.66 -6.28 6.14
C ALA A 54 14.46 -5.20 5.40
N VAL A 55 13.76 -4.31 4.71
CA VAL A 55 14.34 -3.16 4.01
C VAL A 55 13.55 -1.90 4.30
N ALA A 56 14.26 -0.77 4.40
CA ALA A 56 13.68 0.56 4.32
C ALA A 56 13.94 1.14 2.92
N LEU A 57 12.90 1.70 2.33
CA LEU A 57 12.91 2.41 1.06
C LEU A 57 12.58 3.87 1.33
N LYS A 58 13.53 4.76 1.06
CA LYS A 58 13.34 6.21 1.21
C LYS A 58 13.32 6.89 -0.14
N SER A 59 12.43 7.85 -0.34
CA SER A 59 12.37 8.64 -1.56
C SER A 59 11.88 10.04 -1.23
N THR A 60 12.11 10.99 -2.13
CA THR A 60 11.60 12.36 -2.02
C THR A 60 10.65 12.62 -3.19
N VAL A 61 9.42 13.04 -2.90
CA VAL A 61 8.39 13.35 -3.90
C VAL A 61 7.90 14.77 -3.69
N LYS A 62 8.05 15.62 -4.71
CA LYS A 62 7.69 17.05 -4.66
C LYS A 62 8.29 17.79 -3.42
N GLY A 63 9.49 17.39 -3.00
CA GLY A 63 10.19 17.98 -1.85
C GLY A 63 9.80 17.42 -0.48
N ALA A 64 8.88 16.44 -0.42
CA ALA A 64 8.54 15.72 0.80
C ALA A 64 9.23 14.36 0.85
N ASP A 65 9.89 14.05 1.97
CA ASP A 65 10.49 12.75 2.20
C ASP A 65 9.43 11.72 2.59
N GLN A 66 9.56 10.53 2.03
CA GLN A 66 8.74 9.37 2.32
C GLN A 66 9.62 8.18 2.65
N GLN A 67 9.10 7.31 3.53
CA GLN A 67 9.76 6.08 3.90
C GLN A 67 8.75 4.93 3.95
N PHE A 68 9.16 3.80 3.41
CA PHE A 68 8.49 2.52 3.55
C PHE A 68 9.43 1.53 4.19
N ARG A 69 8.89 0.69 5.07
CA ARG A 69 9.62 -0.45 5.62
C ARG A 69 8.82 -1.70 5.36
N VAL A 70 9.50 -2.74 4.92
CA VAL A 70 8.89 -4.01 4.58
C VAL A 70 9.79 -5.16 5.00
N THR A 71 9.21 -6.13 5.67
CA THR A 71 9.88 -7.37 6.09
C THR A 71 9.98 -8.35 4.93
N ARG A 72 10.82 -9.37 5.11
CA ARG A 72 10.92 -10.49 4.16
C ARG A 72 9.59 -11.22 3.95
N GLY A 73 8.73 -11.31 4.97
CA GLY A 73 7.41 -11.92 4.88
C GLY A 73 6.30 -10.98 4.37
N GLY A 74 6.62 -9.72 4.07
CA GLY A 74 5.68 -8.76 3.48
C GLY A 74 4.91 -7.90 4.48
N SER A 75 5.15 -8.03 5.78
CA SER A 75 4.66 -7.06 6.76
C SER A 75 5.31 -5.70 6.51
N ALA A 76 4.51 -4.63 6.43
CA ALA A 76 4.96 -3.32 5.97
C ALA A 76 4.29 -2.17 6.71
N VAL A 77 5.01 -1.05 6.83
CA VAL A 77 4.47 0.24 7.29
C VAL A 77 5.16 1.39 6.54
N GLY A 78 4.42 2.44 6.22
CA GLY A 78 4.95 3.67 5.64
C GLY A 78 3.84 4.59 5.15
N GLY A 79 4.19 5.62 4.38
CA GLY A 79 3.18 6.48 3.78
C GLY A 79 3.51 6.93 2.36
N LEU A 80 2.50 6.85 1.48
CA LEU A 80 2.56 7.06 0.03
C LEU A 80 1.98 8.40 -0.39
N PRO A 81 2.59 9.07 -1.37
CA PRO A 81 1.95 10.14 -2.11
C PRO A 81 0.92 9.52 -3.06
N LEU A 82 -0.35 9.63 -2.72
CA LEU A 82 -1.48 9.25 -3.58
C LEU A 82 -2.30 10.50 -3.88
N ASP A 83 -2.51 10.78 -5.16
CA ASP A 83 -3.29 11.92 -5.66
C ASP A 83 -2.88 13.28 -5.06
N GLY A 84 -1.58 13.44 -4.83
CA GLY A 84 -1.00 14.66 -4.25
C GLY A 84 -1.15 14.78 -2.73
N ARG A 85 -1.66 13.74 -2.06
CA ARG A 85 -1.83 13.66 -0.60
C ARG A 85 -0.92 12.59 -0.02
N PHE A 86 -0.58 12.74 1.25
CA PHE A 86 0.17 11.73 1.97
C PHE A 86 -0.79 10.79 2.69
N VAL A 87 -0.61 9.50 2.45
CA VAL A 87 -1.52 8.46 2.88
C VAL A 87 -0.74 7.40 3.64
N GLN A 88 -1.15 7.07 4.85
CA GLN A 88 -0.53 6.02 5.66
C GLN A 88 -0.98 4.65 5.17
N VAL A 89 -0.05 3.71 5.10
CA VAL A 89 -0.31 2.34 4.67
C VAL A 89 0.36 1.35 5.60
N THR A 90 -0.32 0.23 5.84
CA THR A 90 0.26 -0.90 6.55
C THR A 90 -0.21 -2.20 5.90
N ALA A 91 0.68 -3.18 5.85
CA ALA A 91 0.35 -4.54 5.44
C ALA A 91 0.72 -5.49 6.58
N ALA A 92 -0.22 -6.30 7.04
CA ALA A 92 0.01 -7.26 8.12
C ALA A 92 -1.00 -8.39 8.07
N GLY A 93 -0.58 -9.60 8.45
CA GLY A 93 -1.47 -10.77 8.42
C GLY A 93 -2.03 -11.09 7.03
N GLY A 94 -1.32 -10.70 5.97
CA GLY A 94 -1.76 -10.83 4.57
C GLY A 94 -2.88 -9.86 4.16
N GLN A 95 -3.12 -8.82 4.97
CA GLN A 95 -4.13 -7.79 4.73
C GLN A 95 -3.46 -6.44 4.50
N PHE A 96 -4.09 -5.60 3.69
CA PHE A 96 -3.62 -4.25 3.40
C PHE A 96 -4.61 -3.22 3.95
N TYR A 97 -4.05 -2.21 4.62
CA TYR A 97 -4.81 -1.14 5.25
C TYR A 97 -4.26 0.22 4.87
N LEU A 98 -5.17 1.17 4.78
CA LEU A 98 -5.02 2.49 4.22
C LEU A 98 -5.67 3.50 5.17
N GLN A 99 -4.95 4.54 5.56
CA GLN A 99 -5.50 5.66 6.31
C GLN A 99 -5.15 6.97 5.60
N ALA A 100 -6.18 7.77 5.32
CA ALA A 100 -6.08 9.02 4.59
C ALA A 100 -7.03 10.07 5.20
N ASP A 101 -6.81 11.33 4.84
CA ASP A 101 -7.66 12.45 5.27
C ASP A 101 -9.06 12.41 4.61
N ALA A 102 -10.00 13.18 5.15
CA ALA A 102 -11.38 13.24 4.67
C ALA A 102 -11.48 13.63 3.18
N ASP A 103 -10.62 14.54 2.72
CA ASP A 103 -10.64 14.99 1.34
C ASP A 103 -10.20 13.88 0.35
N TYR A 104 -9.26 13.02 0.74
CA TYR A 104 -8.88 11.85 -0.06
C TYR A 104 -10.09 10.96 -0.29
N TRP A 105 -10.85 10.66 0.76
CA TRP A 105 -12.06 9.84 0.68
C TRP A 105 -13.16 10.51 -0.14
N LYS A 106 -13.34 11.83 0.01
CA LYS A 106 -14.27 12.63 -0.80
C LYS A 106 -13.95 12.57 -2.29
N ALA A 107 -12.67 12.69 -2.65
CA ALA A 107 -12.23 12.56 -4.04
C ALA A 107 -12.53 11.18 -4.65
N HIS A 108 -12.70 10.16 -3.79
CA HIS A 108 -13.06 8.79 -4.16
C HIS A 108 -14.55 8.48 -3.93
N ALA A 109 -15.39 9.51 -3.87
CA ALA A 109 -16.86 9.41 -3.76
C ALA A 109 -17.36 8.67 -2.52
N ILE A 110 -16.63 8.79 -1.39
CA ILE A 110 -17.08 8.36 -0.07
C ILE A 110 -17.50 9.61 0.71
N ASP A 111 -18.82 9.89 0.72
CA ASP A 111 -19.42 11.10 1.30
C ASP A 111 -19.55 11.10 2.83
N GLU A 112 -19.08 10.05 3.51
CA GLU A 112 -19.08 9.94 4.99
C GLU A 112 -17.84 10.64 5.60
N GLU A 113 -17.72 11.95 5.32
CA GLU A 113 -16.55 12.82 5.52
C GLU A 113 -15.86 12.70 6.89
N SER A 114 -16.62 12.47 7.97
CA SER A 114 -16.08 12.48 9.34
C SER A 114 -15.59 11.12 9.85
N GLN A 115 -16.06 10.01 9.27
CA GLN A 115 -15.82 8.67 9.80
C GLN A 115 -14.56 8.04 9.18
N PHE A 116 -14.30 8.29 7.90
CA PHE A 116 -13.14 7.73 7.19
C PHE A 116 -11.85 8.54 7.38
N GLY A 117 -11.94 9.87 7.56
CA GLY A 117 -10.78 10.77 7.60
C GLY A 117 -9.80 10.55 8.76
N THR A 118 -10.15 9.71 9.74
CA THR A 118 -9.27 9.32 10.85
C THR A 118 -9.14 7.80 11.01
N SER A 119 -9.86 7.02 10.20
CA SER A 119 -9.99 5.58 10.37
C SER A 119 -9.14 4.82 9.35
N TRP A 120 -8.76 3.61 9.73
CA TRP A 120 -8.15 2.68 8.79
C TRP A 120 -9.22 2.03 7.91
N VAL A 121 -8.89 1.86 6.65
CA VAL A 121 -9.72 1.19 5.65
C VAL A 121 -8.94 -0.02 5.14
N ARG A 122 -9.56 -1.19 5.23
CA ARG A 122 -9.08 -2.40 4.60
C ARG A 122 -9.37 -2.33 3.11
N SER A 123 -8.34 -2.51 2.29
CA SER A 123 -8.46 -2.48 0.83
C SER A 123 -7.72 -3.67 0.21
N LEU A 124 -7.95 -3.90 -1.08
CA LEU A 124 -7.09 -4.77 -1.87
C LEU A 124 -5.83 -3.98 -2.24
N GLY A 125 -4.65 -4.55 -2.00
CA GLY A 125 -3.38 -3.94 -2.42
C GLY A 125 -3.31 -3.66 -3.94
N SER A 126 -4.10 -4.38 -4.74
CA SER A 126 -4.22 -4.19 -6.20
C SER A 126 -5.04 -2.96 -6.62
N GLU A 127 -5.88 -2.43 -5.74
CA GLU A 127 -6.68 -1.22 -6.02
C GLU A 127 -5.84 0.04 -5.91
N LEU A 128 -4.72 -0.04 -5.19
CA LEU A 128 -3.70 0.97 -5.26
C LEU A 128 -2.74 0.66 -6.43
N PRO A 129 -2.14 1.68 -7.06
CA PRO A 129 -1.04 1.49 -8.01
C PRO A 129 0.21 0.86 -7.36
N PHE A 130 0.11 0.38 -6.11
CA PHE A 130 1.20 0.00 -5.23
C PHE A 130 0.71 -0.97 -4.15
N ASP A 131 1.07 -2.25 -4.27
CA ASP A 131 1.05 -3.19 -3.15
C ASP A 131 2.48 -3.29 -2.58
N PRO A 132 2.75 -2.67 -1.41
CA PRO A 132 4.08 -2.64 -0.85
C PRO A 132 4.61 -4.04 -0.52
N ALA A 133 3.73 -4.88 0.01
CA ALA A 133 4.06 -6.23 0.44
C ALA A 133 4.37 -7.13 -0.76
N ALA A 134 3.54 -7.04 -1.80
CA ALA A 134 3.70 -7.85 -3.00
C ALA A 134 4.83 -7.39 -3.93
N ARG A 135 5.35 -6.17 -3.79
CA ARG A 135 6.41 -5.66 -4.70
C ARG A 135 7.76 -5.40 -4.02
N PHE A 136 7.76 -4.98 -2.76
CA PHE A 136 8.99 -4.50 -2.10
C PHE A 136 9.50 -5.43 -1.00
N ALA A 137 8.78 -6.51 -0.67
CA ALA A 137 9.35 -7.58 0.14
C ALA A 137 10.72 -7.97 -0.45
N PRO A 138 11.80 -8.01 0.36
CA PRO A 138 13.17 -8.16 -0.12
C PRO A 138 13.39 -9.20 -1.25
N PRO A 139 12.88 -10.45 -1.16
CA PRO A 139 13.03 -11.42 -2.25
C PRO A 139 12.31 -10.99 -3.53
N VAL A 140 11.10 -10.44 -3.42
CA VAL A 140 10.30 -10.01 -4.57
C VAL A 140 10.93 -8.79 -5.24
N LEU A 141 11.44 -7.84 -4.45
CA LEU A 141 12.15 -6.68 -4.96
C LEU A 141 13.42 -7.08 -5.71
N ALA A 142 14.21 -7.98 -5.14
CA ALA A 142 15.42 -8.49 -5.79
C ALA A 142 15.11 -9.14 -7.14
N ASP A 143 14.06 -9.98 -7.20
CA ASP A 143 13.63 -10.63 -8.44
C ASP A 143 13.05 -9.65 -9.46
N GLY A 144 12.29 -8.64 -9.02
CA GLY A 144 11.81 -7.56 -9.87
C GLY A 144 12.96 -6.80 -10.52
N LEU A 145 13.98 -6.44 -9.74
CA LEU A 145 15.17 -5.77 -10.25
C LEU A 145 15.96 -6.68 -11.21
N ARG A 146 16.15 -7.98 -10.90
CA ARG A 146 16.78 -8.93 -11.83
C ARG A 146 16.08 -8.97 -13.19
N LYS A 147 14.75 -8.99 -13.20
CA LYS A 147 13.94 -8.97 -14.43
C LYS A 147 14.12 -7.65 -15.18
N ALA A 148 14.07 -6.52 -14.48
CA ALA A 148 14.27 -5.19 -15.09
C ALA A 148 15.65 -5.05 -15.74
N LEU A 149 16.69 -5.66 -15.17
CA LEU A 149 18.05 -5.67 -15.73
C LEU A 149 18.17 -6.41 -17.08
N ALA A 150 17.20 -7.23 -17.47
CA ALA A 150 17.18 -7.84 -18.80
C ALA A 150 16.91 -6.80 -19.91
N GLY A 151 16.22 -5.71 -19.58
CA GLY A 151 15.94 -4.61 -20.49
C GLY A 151 17.02 -3.54 -20.55
N LEU A 152 18.06 -3.62 -19.70
CA LEU A 152 19.19 -2.68 -19.73
C LEU A 152 20.30 -3.19 -20.65
N ASP A 153 21.03 -2.27 -21.28
CA ASP A 153 22.15 -2.60 -22.17
C ASP A 153 23.32 -3.24 -21.41
N ARG A 154 23.34 -4.58 -21.39
CA ARG A 154 24.37 -5.41 -20.74
C ARG A 154 25.71 -5.43 -21.47
N LEU A 155 25.77 -4.87 -22.68
CA LEU A 155 26.98 -4.81 -23.49
C LEU A 155 27.68 -3.46 -23.39
N SER A 156 27.10 -2.50 -22.68
CA SER A 156 27.74 -1.23 -22.38
C SER A 156 28.93 -1.39 -21.41
N ASP A 157 29.85 -0.43 -21.47
CA ASP A 157 30.98 -0.39 -20.54
C ASP A 157 30.50 -0.02 -19.13
N PRO A 158 31.03 -0.68 -18.07
CA PRO A 158 30.61 -0.38 -16.70
C PRO A 158 30.85 1.07 -16.33
N VAL A 159 29.79 1.76 -15.91
CA VAL A 159 29.87 3.13 -15.41
C VAL A 159 30.04 3.09 -13.90
N LYS A 160 31.14 3.66 -13.40
CA LYS A 160 31.35 3.91 -11.96
C LYS A 160 30.98 5.36 -11.65
N GLU A 161 30.30 5.57 -10.53
CA GLU A 161 29.89 6.87 -10.01
C GLU A 161 30.28 6.96 -8.53
N LYS A 162 30.65 8.14 -8.06
CA LYS A 162 30.87 8.41 -6.64
C LYS A 162 29.73 9.25 -6.10
N LEU A 163 29.02 8.72 -5.13
CA LEU A 163 27.88 9.38 -4.47
C LEU A 163 28.36 10.52 -3.54
N PRO A 164 27.47 11.45 -3.13
CA PRO A 164 27.83 12.57 -2.25
C PRO A 164 28.42 12.16 -0.89
N ASP A 165 28.06 10.98 -0.39
CA ASP A 165 28.61 10.37 0.83
C ASP A 165 29.99 9.73 0.62
N GLY A 166 30.50 9.74 -0.61
CA GLY A 166 31.77 9.15 -1.02
C GLY A 166 31.67 7.69 -1.45
N THR A 167 30.50 7.06 -1.39
CA THR A 167 30.29 5.66 -1.77
C THR A 167 30.47 5.49 -3.27
N GLU A 168 31.35 4.58 -3.70
CA GLU A 168 31.50 4.21 -5.11
C GLU A 168 30.48 3.16 -5.51
N VAL A 169 29.78 3.41 -6.62
CA VAL A 169 28.74 2.52 -7.14
C VAL A 169 28.95 2.24 -8.62
N TYR A 170 28.57 1.03 -9.04
CA TYR A 170 28.22 0.76 -10.42
C TYR A 170 26.84 1.36 -10.70
N ARG A 171 26.74 2.22 -11.73
CA ARG A 171 25.48 2.74 -12.24
C ARG A 171 25.04 1.92 -13.45
N LEU A 172 23.89 1.27 -13.35
CA LEU A 172 23.27 0.52 -14.44
C LEU A 172 22.10 1.32 -15.00
N GLY A 173 22.09 1.48 -16.33
CA GLY A 173 21.10 2.29 -17.02
C GLY A 173 21.33 3.80 -16.87
N ALA A 174 20.32 4.56 -17.24
CA ALA A 174 20.26 6.02 -17.14
C ALA A 174 18.85 6.44 -16.75
N ALA A 175 18.69 7.65 -16.20
CA ALA A 175 17.38 8.18 -15.88
C ALA A 175 16.43 8.10 -17.10
N PRO A 176 15.18 7.65 -16.92
CA PRO A 176 14.47 7.42 -15.64
C PRO A 176 14.65 6.02 -15.02
N SER A 177 15.50 5.16 -15.60
CA SER A 177 15.64 3.75 -15.23
C SER A 177 17.07 3.43 -14.78
N VAL A 178 17.41 3.76 -13.52
CA VAL A 178 18.75 3.59 -12.95
C VAL A 178 18.76 2.63 -11.75
N LEU A 179 19.76 1.75 -11.68
CA LEU A 179 20.09 0.94 -10.51
C LEU A 179 21.51 1.24 -10.07
N ARG A 180 21.74 1.43 -8.77
CA ARG A 180 23.06 1.67 -8.19
C ARG A 180 23.44 0.58 -7.19
N VAL A 181 24.61 0.00 -7.41
CA VAL A 181 25.15 -1.09 -6.58
C VAL A 181 26.57 -0.73 -6.15
N THR A 182 26.91 -0.92 -4.87
CA THR A 182 28.27 -0.64 -4.39
C THR A 182 29.33 -1.43 -5.17
N THR A 183 30.47 -0.80 -5.45
CA THR A 183 31.64 -1.50 -6.03
C THR A 183 32.38 -2.32 -4.97
N ALA A 184 32.37 -1.84 -3.72
CA ALA A 184 33.02 -2.49 -2.60
C ALA A 184 32.20 -3.68 -2.09
N LYS A 185 32.91 -4.74 -1.70
CA LYS A 185 32.32 -5.85 -0.95
C LYS A 185 32.11 -5.43 0.53
N PRO A 186 31.02 -5.89 1.16
CA PRO A 186 29.99 -6.75 0.59
C PRO A 186 29.03 -5.93 -0.29
N ASN A 187 28.77 -6.39 -1.53
CA ASN A 187 28.00 -5.59 -2.51
C ASN A 187 26.56 -5.37 -2.03
N ARG A 188 26.03 -4.16 -2.20
CA ARG A 188 24.66 -3.77 -1.79
C ARG A 188 23.98 -2.96 -2.87
N VAL A 189 22.67 -3.14 -3.00
CA VAL A 189 21.83 -2.17 -3.72
C VAL A 189 21.74 -0.94 -2.85
N VAL A 190 22.23 0.20 -3.35
CA VAL A 190 22.16 1.49 -2.66
C VAL A 190 20.87 2.18 -3.02
N SER A 191 20.49 2.13 -4.30
CA SER A 191 19.30 2.80 -4.77
C SER A 191 18.82 2.28 -6.12
N PHE A 192 17.54 2.49 -6.43
CA PHE A 192 16.95 2.17 -7.72
C PHE A 192 15.83 3.13 -8.08
N ALA A 193 15.66 3.42 -9.36
CA ALA A 193 14.51 4.16 -9.86
C ALA A 193 13.25 3.28 -9.81
N PRO A 194 12.13 3.73 -9.20
CA PRO A 194 10.89 2.96 -9.19
C PRO A 194 10.38 2.60 -10.59
N ALA A 195 10.66 3.45 -11.58
CA ALA A 195 10.32 3.24 -12.99
C ALA A 195 10.98 1.98 -13.61
N LEU A 196 12.03 1.43 -12.99
CA LEU A 196 12.60 0.14 -13.38
C LEU A 196 11.62 -1.02 -13.17
N LEU A 197 10.83 -0.96 -12.10
CA LEU A 197 9.88 -2.01 -11.75
C LEU A 197 8.53 -1.79 -12.45
N ASP A 198 8.14 -0.53 -12.61
CA ASP A 198 6.89 -0.14 -13.23
C ASP A 198 7.06 1.21 -13.95
N PRO A 199 7.23 1.23 -15.28
CA PRO A 199 7.43 2.47 -16.03
C PRO A 199 6.26 3.46 -15.95
N GLN A 200 5.05 2.99 -15.66
CA GLN A 200 3.83 3.81 -15.63
C GLN A 200 3.54 4.35 -14.23
N ALA A 201 3.53 3.48 -13.22
CA ALA A 201 3.22 3.85 -11.85
C ALA A 201 4.46 4.31 -11.06
N GLY A 202 5.64 3.77 -11.37
CA GLY A 202 6.89 4.03 -10.67
C GLY A 202 7.22 5.51 -10.45
N PRO A 203 7.16 6.37 -11.48
CA PRO A 203 7.49 7.80 -11.33
C PRO A 203 6.67 8.55 -10.26
N LYS A 204 5.49 8.05 -9.87
CA LYS A 204 4.67 8.63 -8.80
C LYS A 204 5.34 8.53 -7.42
N PHE A 205 6.27 7.57 -7.26
CA PHE A 205 7.01 7.34 -6.02
C PHE A 205 8.38 8.04 -6.00
N GLY A 206 8.59 9.00 -6.90
CA GLY A 206 9.82 9.79 -6.97
C GLY A 206 10.83 9.24 -7.97
N ALA A 207 11.93 9.97 -8.11
CA ALA A 207 12.97 9.62 -9.07
C ALA A 207 13.74 8.36 -8.67
N GLU A 208 13.92 8.14 -7.36
CA GLU A 208 14.78 7.09 -6.84
C GLU A 208 14.40 6.69 -5.41
N PHE A 209 14.38 5.38 -5.15
CA PHE A 209 14.37 4.83 -3.80
C PHE A 209 15.81 4.58 -3.33
N GLN A 210 16.18 5.15 -2.20
CA GLN A 210 17.33 4.74 -1.41
C GLN A 210 16.96 3.49 -0.61
N VAL A 211 17.83 2.49 -0.62
CA VAL A 211 17.60 1.17 -0.02
C VAL A 211 18.51 0.99 1.18
N ALA A 212 17.93 0.69 2.34
CA ALA A 212 18.67 0.36 3.55
C ALA A 212 18.16 -0.97 4.14
N PRO A 213 18.97 -2.04 4.15
CA PRO A 213 18.64 -3.26 4.88
C PRO A 213 18.46 -2.96 6.38
N LEU A 214 17.45 -3.55 7.00
CA LEU A 214 17.17 -3.42 8.43
C LEU A 214 17.56 -4.70 9.16
N THR A 215 18.39 -4.55 10.18
CA THR A 215 18.83 -5.61 11.10
C THR A 215 19.04 -4.99 12.49
N GLY A 216 19.12 -5.80 13.55
CA GLY A 216 19.41 -5.30 14.90
C GLY A 216 18.41 -4.24 15.38
N ASP A 217 18.90 -3.14 15.95
CA ASP A 217 18.06 -2.09 16.53
C ASP A 217 17.09 -1.43 15.52
N PRO A 218 17.49 -1.09 14.28
CA PRO A 218 16.54 -0.65 13.25
C PRO A 218 15.40 -1.62 12.95
N LEU A 219 15.65 -2.94 13.01
CA LEU A 219 14.61 -3.95 12.81
C LEU A 219 13.64 -3.98 14.00
N LYS A 220 14.14 -3.86 15.23
CA LYS A 220 13.31 -3.75 16.44
C LYS A 220 12.47 -2.49 16.45
N ALA A 221 13.04 -1.35 16.07
CA ALA A 221 12.30 -0.10 15.92
C ALA A 221 11.18 -0.24 14.87
N PHE A 222 11.45 -0.93 13.76
CA PHE A 222 10.40 -1.25 12.78
C PHE A 222 9.31 -2.14 13.38
N HIS A 223 9.65 -3.16 14.17
CA HIS A 223 8.67 -3.99 14.87
C HIS A 223 7.78 -3.15 15.79
N THR A 224 8.37 -2.29 16.62
CA THR A 224 7.65 -1.42 17.55
C THR A 224 6.70 -0.46 16.82
N ASP A 225 7.17 0.16 15.74
CA ASP A 225 6.34 1.08 14.96
C ASP A 225 5.16 0.35 14.33
N LEU A 226 5.40 -0.84 13.75
CA LEU A 226 4.35 -1.66 13.18
C LEU A 226 3.35 -2.11 14.25
N ASP A 227 3.79 -2.55 15.43
CA ASP A 227 2.90 -2.93 16.53
C ASP A 227 2.04 -1.75 17.00
N GLY A 228 2.62 -0.55 17.07
CA GLY A 228 1.89 0.69 17.34
C GLY A 228 0.81 0.98 16.30
N THR A 229 1.16 0.90 15.02
CA THR A 229 0.22 1.06 13.90
C THR A 229 -0.91 0.01 13.97
N LEU A 230 -0.58 -1.26 14.25
CA LEU A 230 -1.57 -2.32 14.40
C LEU A 230 -2.51 -2.08 15.58
N GLY A 231 -1.99 -1.55 16.70
CA GLY A 231 -2.82 -1.14 17.83
C GLY A 231 -3.83 -0.03 17.47
N GLY A 232 -3.48 0.81 16.50
CA GLY A 232 -4.35 1.86 15.96
C GLY A 232 -5.36 1.41 14.91
N LEU A 233 -5.30 0.16 14.42
CA LEU A 233 -6.24 -0.32 13.38
C LEU A 233 -7.69 -0.36 13.86
N GLY A 234 -7.92 -0.66 15.14
CA GLY A 234 -9.26 -0.80 15.71
C GLY A 234 -10.12 -1.78 14.91
N GLN A 235 -11.28 -1.30 14.44
CA GLN A 235 -12.14 -2.00 13.49
C GLN A 235 -12.10 -1.24 12.15
N PRO A 236 -11.19 -1.60 11.23
CA PRO A 236 -11.05 -0.86 9.99
C PRO A 236 -12.28 -1.03 9.11
N PHE A 237 -12.64 0.00 8.36
CA PHE A 237 -13.72 -0.05 7.38
C PHE A 237 -13.37 -0.99 6.22
N GLU A 238 -14.37 -1.54 5.54
CA GLU A 238 -14.17 -2.23 4.26
C GLU A 238 -14.24 -1.23 3.10
N GLY A 239 -13.13 -1.00 2.41
CA GLY A 239 -13.10 -0.03 1.31
C GLY A 239 -13.87 -0.46 0.05
N LEU A 240 -14.18 -1.75 -0.08
CA LEU A 240 -14.83 -2.34 -1.27
C LEU A 240 -16.26 -2.81 -1.01
N VAL A 241 -16.80 -2.53 0.18
CA VAL A 241 -18.09 -3.02 0.60
C VAL A 241 -18.92 -1.85 1.10
N GLN A 242 -20.10 -1.68 0.51
CA GLN A 242 -21.07 -0.66 0.89
C GLN A 242 -22.23 -1.31 1.63
N ALA A 243 -22.72 -0.65 2.67
CA ALA A 243 -23.95 -1.03 3.34
C ALA A 243 -25.01 0.05 3.20
N SER A 244 -26.26 -0.37 3.27
CA SER A 244 -27.41 0.52 3.44
C SER A 244 -28.24 0.06 4.63
N ALA A 245 -28.86 1.01 5.32
CA ALA A 245 -29.79 0.75 6.42
C ALA A 245 -31.17 1.26 6.04
N VAL A 246 -32.20 0.48 6.38
CA VAL A 246 -33.60 0.87 6.25
C VAL A 246 -34.25 0.76 7.63
N VAL A 247 -34.77 1.89 8.11
CA VAL A 247 -35.56 1.93 9.34
C VAL A 247 -36.95 1.37 9.07
N THR A 248 -37.37 0.44 9.90
CA THR A 248 -38.68 -0.21 9.89
C THR A 248 -39.23 -0.28 11.31
N ASN A 249 -40.53 -0.55 11.45
CA ASN A 249 -41.21 -0.72 12.74
C ASN A 249 -40.93 0.40 13.76
N ASP A 250 -40.99 1.66 13.31
CA ASP A 250 -40.78 2.84 14.16
C ASP A 250 -41.92 2.96 15.19
N SER A 251 -41.54 2.99 16.46
CA SER A 251 -42.45 3.15 17.59
C SER A 251 -41.91 4.19 18.56
N LEU A 252 -42.79 5.11 18.98
CA LEU A 252 -42.49 6.17 19.93
C LEU A 252 -43.33 5.96 21.19
N ASP A 253 -42.66 5.77 22.32
CA ASP A 253 -43.28 5.64 23.65
C ASP A 253 -42.91 6.84 24.53
N CYS A 254 -43.89 7.69 24.86
CA CYS A 254 -43.71 8.84 25.72
C CYS A 254 -44.38 8.62 27.07
N LYS A 255 -43.61 8.71 28.16
CA LYS A 255 -44.09 8.56 29.52
C LYS A 255 -44.73 9.85 30.04
N ASP A 256 -45.96 9.70 30.51
CA ASP A 256 -46.73 10.79 31.10
C ASP A 256 -46.00 11.46 32.26
N PHE A 257 -46.19 12.78 32.40
CA PHE A 257 -45.71 13.62 33.50
C PHE A 257 -44.20 13.72 33.71
N VAL A 258 -43.38 12.94 32.99
CA VAL A 258 -41.90 12.96 33.09
C VAL A 258 -41.20 13.45 31.83
N GLY A 259 -41.93 13.61 30.72
CA GLY A 259 -41.42 14.15 29.46
C GLY A 259 -40.36 13.27 28.79
N SER A 260 -40.29 12.00 29.17
CA SER A 260 -39.34 11.03 28.64
C SER A 260 -39.98 10.31 27.47
N CYS A 261 -39.35 10.35 26.31
CA CYS A 261 -39.79 9.63 25.12
C CYS A 261 -38.70 8.69 24.65
N THR A 262 -39.08 7.47 24.28
CA THR A 262 -38.19 6.44 23.74
C THR A 262 -38.67 6.08 22.34
N THR A 263 -37.80 6.29 21.36
CA THR A 263 -37.99 5.78 20.00
C THR A 263 -37.34 4.40 19.92
N THR A 264 -38.08 3.42 19.41
CA THR A 264 -37.59 2.05 19.14
C THR A 264 -37.85 1.71 17.69
N VAL A 265 -36.81 1.27 16.99
CA VAL A 265 -36.85 0.93 15.57
C VAL A 265 -36.19 -0.42 15.32
N ASP A 266 -36.64 -1.10 14.28
CA ASP A 266 -35.95 -2.23 13.67
C ASP A 266 -35.20 -1.73 12.43
N ILE A 267 -33.91 -2.03 12.31
CA ILE A 267 -33.08 -1.58 11.19
C ILE A 267 -32.61 -2.80 10.43
N SER A 268 -33.10 -2.96 9.20
CA SER A 268 -32.59 -3.95 8.26
C SER A 268 -31.39 -3.36 7.52
N ASN A 269 -30.38 -4.19 7.28
CA ASN A 269 -29.23 -3.79 6.46
C ASN A 269 -29.15 -4.60 5.17
N SER A 270 -28.55 -4.01 4.14
CA SER A 270 -28.12 -4.73 2.95
C SER A 270 -26.70 -4.36 2.61
N VAL A 271 -25.97 -5.30 2.01
CA VAL A 271 -24.55 -5.16 1.71
C VAL A 271 -24.31 -5.42 0.23
N VAL A 272 -23.47 -4.62 -0.42
CA VAL A 272 -23.02 -4.81 -1.80
C VAL A 272 -21.50 -4.75 -1.84
N GLY A 273 -20.89 -5.61 -2.66
CA GLY A 273 -19.45 -5.79 -2.73
C GLY A 273 -18.99 -7.06 -2.02
N SER A 274 -17.70 -7.36 -2.14
CA SER A 274 -17.07 -8.51 -1.47
C SER A 274 -15.91 -8.02 -0.61
N PRO A 275 -15.76 -8.54 0.63
CA PRO A 275 -14.61 -8.20 1.45
C PRO A 275 -13.31 -8.56 0.74
N ALA A 276 -12.30 -7.70 0.86
CA ALA A 276 -11.01 -7.83 0.17
C ALA A 276 -10.30 -9.17 0.41
N SER A 277 -10.66 -9.92 1.47
CA SER A 277 -9.95 -11.13 1.87
C SER A 277 -10.82 -12.30 2.29
N GLY A 278 -12.11 -12.28 1.94
CA GLY A 278 -13.06 -13.33 2.37
C GLY A 278 -13.23 -13.45 3.89
N GLY A 279 -12.77 -12.45 4.66
CA GLY A 279 -12.97 -12.38 6.10
C GLY A 279 -14.43 -12.08 6.47
N LYS A 280 -14.79 -12.32 7.73
CA LYS A 280 -16.10 -11.90 8.24
C LYS A 280 -16.14 -10.37 8.33
N SER A 281 -17.23 -9.79 7.86
CA SER A 281 -17.52 -8.36 8.00
C SER A 281 -18.70 -8.19 8.95
N VAL A 282 -18.70 -7.07 9.67
CA VAL A 282 -19.77 -6.64 10.57
C VAL A 282 -20.35 -5.36 10.01
N VAL A 283 -21.67 -5.20 10.05
CA VAL A 283 -22.34 -3.96 9.70
C VAL A 283 -22.56 -3.16 10.98
N HIS A 284 -21.82 -2.08 11.13
CA HIS A 284 -22.00 -1.14 12.23
C HIS A 284 -23.09 -0.15 11.85
N ILE A 285 -24.13 -0.05 12.67
CA ILE A 285 -25.29 0.79 12.42
C ILE A 285 -25.33 1.89 13.46
N THR A 286 -25.34 3.14 13.01
CA THR A 286 -25.56 4.32 13.86
C THR A 286 -26.97 4.85 13.63
N LEU A 287 -27.79 4.86 14.68
CA LEU A 287 -29.11 5.46 14.71
C LEU A 287 -29.03 6.85 15.34
N SER A 288 -29.48 7.86 14.63
CA SER A 288 -29.74 9.20 15.15
C SER A 288 -31.23 9.48 15.09
N VAL A 289 -31.83 9.91 16.20
CA VAL A 289 -33.25 10.25 16.26
C VAL A 289 -33.40 11.69 16.69
N GLU A 290 -34.05 12.49 15.84
CA GLU A 290 -34.56 13.80 16.23
C GLU A 290 -36.01 13.64 16.73
N VAL A 291 -36.25 14.00 17.98
CA VAL A 291 -37.57 14.00 18.60
C VAL A 291 -37.95 15.45 18.87
N SER A 292 -39.08 15.90 18.32
CA SER A 292 -39.50 17.30 18.40
C SER A 292 -40.95 17.44 18.88
N ALA A 293 -41.22 18.53 19.58
CA ALA A 293 -42.56 18.97 19.93
C ALA A 293 -42.62 20.50 19.88
N GLU A 294 -43.65 21.05 19.23
CA GLU A 294 -43.73 22.48 18.87
C GLU A 294 -43.45 23.44 20.05
N ALA A 295 -43.99 23.12 21.24
CA ALA A 295 -43.84 23.94 22.44
C ALA A 295 -42.71 23.49 23.39
N LEU A 296 -42.00 22.41 23.10
CA LEU A 296 -40.91 21.88 23.93
C LEU A 296 -39.54 21.90 23.22
N GLY A 297 -39.52 22.22 21.92
CA GLY A 297 -38.32 22.23 21.09
C GLY A 297 -37.99 20.85 20.52
N ALA A 298 -36.74 20.69 20.07
CA ALA A 298 -36.21 19.43 19.56
C ALA A 298 -35.13 18.89 20.51
N GLN A 299 -35.04 17.57 20.59
CA GLN A 299 -33.99 16.83 21.27
C GLN A 299 -33.46 15.78 20.29
N THR A 300 -32.16 15.53 20.35
CA THR A 300 -31.54 14.46 19.57
C THR A 300 -30.96 13.42 20.49
N CYS A 301 -30.99 12.16 20.06
CA CYS A 301 -30.26 11.09 20.70
C CYS A 301 -29.60 10.21 19.64
N THR A 302 -28.50 9.56 20.02
CA THR A 302 -27.75 8.68 19.13
C THR A 302 -27.44 7.38 19.86
N THR A 303 -27.58 6.27 19.16
CA THR A 303 -27.16 4.94 19.63
C THR A 303 -26.56 4.17 18.46
N ALA A 304 -25.77 3.14 18.75
CA ALA A 304 -25.19 2.28 17.72
C ALA A 304 -25.29 0.81 18.09
N GLY A 305 -25.15 -0.06 17.10
CA GLY A 305 -25.08 -1.50 17.29
C GLY A 305 -24.52 -2.21 16.07
N ASP A 306 -24.06 -3.44 16.29
CA ASP A 306 -23.45 -4.29 15.26
C ASP A 306 -24.42 -5.38 14.83
N ALA A 307 -24.53 -5.60 13.52
CA ALA A 307 -25.35 -6.63 12.91
C ALA A 307 -24.55 -7.47 11.91
N GLU A 308 -24.98 -8.71 11.70
CA GLU A 308 -24.52 -9.49 10.55
C GLU A 308 -25.04 -8.88 9.24
N PRO A 309 -24.33 -9.06 8.11
CA PRO A 309 -24.82 -8.68 6.79
C PRO A 309 -26.21 -9.28 6.52
N TYR A 310 -27.13 -8.46 5.99
CA TYR A 310 -28.52 -8.82 5.69
C TYR A 310 -29.39 -9.18 6.91
N ALA A 311 -28.91 -8.94 8.12
CA ALA A 311 -29.69 -9.11 9.35
C ALA A 311 -30.48 -7.84 9.70
N THR A 312 -31.40 -8.00 10.65
CA THR A 312 -32.13 -6.88 11.27
C THR A 312 -31.69 -6.74 12.72
N ILE A 313 -31.43 -5.52 13.17
CA ILE A 313 -31.12 -5.19 14.56
C ILE A 313 -32.19 -4.26 15.13
N LYS A 314 -32.53 -4.46 16.40
CA LYS A 314 -33.42 -3.56 17.13
C LYS A 314 -32.61 -2.56 17.93
N LEU A 315 -32.82 -1.27 17.68
CA LEU A 315 -32.18 -0.18 18.42
C LEU A 315 -33.24 0.70 19.10
N SER A 316 -32.87 1.26 20.24
CA SER A 316 -33.75 2.17 21.00
C SER A 316 -32.96 3.36 21.52
N CYS A 317 -33.63 4.51 21.55
CA CYS A 317 -33.01 5.79 21.83
C CYS A 317 -33.99 6.66 22.61
N ALA A 318 -33.54 7.26 23.71
CA ALA A 318 -34.41 8.01 24.62
C ALA A 318 -34.00 9.48 24.72
N VAL A 319 -35.00 10.36 24.74
CA VAL A 319 -34.86 11.80 24.99
C VAL A 319 -35.70 12.20 26.19
N LYS A 320 -35.39 13.36 26.77
CA LYS A 320 -36.18 13.94 27.86
C LYS A 320 -36.42 15.42 27.65
N PHE A 321 -37.70 15.79 27.53
CA PHE A 321 -38.12 17.18 27.47
C PHE A 321 -38.23 17.78 28.87
N LYS A 322 -37.92 19.07 29.00
CA LYS A 322 -38.31 19.86 30.17
C LYS A 322 -39.78 20.24 30.04
N LEU A 323 -40.62 19.65 30.89
CA LEU A 323 -42.03 20.00 30.95
C LEU A 323 -42.26 21.27 31.79
N PRO A 324 -43.06 22.23 31.31
CA PRO A 324 -43.48 23.35 32.15
C PRO A 324 -44.46 22.88 33.23
N ASN A 325 -44.50 23.62 34.34
CA ASN A 325 -45.38 23.31 35.49
C ASN A 325 -46.85 23.68 35.20
N ARG A 326 -47.48 22.95 34.27
CA ARG A 326 -48.88 23.07 33.88
C ARG A 326 -49.38 21.78 33.24
N THR A 327 -50.67 21.52 33.34
CA THR A 327 -51.31 20.43 32.59
C THR A 327 -51.48 20.84 31.13
N ALA A 328 -50.79 20.16 30.22
CA ALA A 328 -50.89 20.35 28.77
C ALA A 328 -50.59 19.03 28.04
N SER A 329 -51.15 18.87 26.85
CA SER A 329 -50.79 17.79 25.93
C SER A 329 -49.89 18.33 24.83
N TYR A 330 -48.85 17.58 24.46
CA TYR A 330 -47.87 17.94 23.45
C TYR A 330 -47.84 16.87 22.38
N GLN A 331 -47.97 17.28 21.11
CA GLN A 331 -47.73 16.37 20.00
C GLN A 331 -46.22 16.21 19.81
N VAL A 332 -45.75 14.97 19.90
CA VAL A 332 -44.34 14.62 19.73
C VAL A 332 -44.16 13.91 18.39
N LEU A 333 -43.16 14.33 17.63
CA LEU A 333 -42.75 13.73 16.36
C LEU A 333 -41.36 13.10 16.51
N SER A 334 -41.21 11.86 16.05
CA SER A 334 -39.94 11.15 15.96
C SER A 334 -39.50 11.10 14.50
N LYS A 335 -38.23 11.42 14.23
CA LYS A 335 -37.58 11.30 12.91
C LYS A 335 -36.30 10.48 13.07
N PRO A 336 -36.38 9.15 12.99
CA PRO A 336 -35.20 8.30 13.01
C PRO A 336 -34.45 8.35 11.68
N ASN A 337 -33.13 8.37 11.74
CA ASN A 337 -32.22 8.22 10.62
C ASN A 337 -31.13 7.20 10.98
N ALA A 338 -30.87 6.26 10.08
CA ALA A 338 -29.86 5.22 10.30
C ALA A 338 -28.82 5.25 9.18
N ILE A 339 -27.56 5.11 9.56
CA ILE A 339 -26.41 4.96 8.67
C ILE A 339 -25.78 3.60 8.97
N ALA A 340 -25.36 2.89 7.92
CA ALA A 340 -24.69 1.60 8.02
C ALA A 340 -23.35 1.64 7.32
N GLU A 341 -22.32 1.19 8.04
CA GLU A 341 -20.96 1.06 7.52
C GLU A 341 -20.47 -0.37 7.73
N VAL A 342 -19.67 -0.86 6.80
CA VAL A 342 -19.11 -2.22 6.90
C VAL A 342 -17.71 -2.13 7.49
N ARG A 343 -17.49 -2.86 8.58
CA ARG A 343 -16.19 -2.98 9.25
C ARG A 343 -15.65 -4.40 9.14
N ALA A 344 -14.34 -4.50 9.02
CA ALA A 344 -13.64 -5.78 9.09
C ALA A 344 -13.67 -6.31 10.53
N ALA A 345 -14.09 -7.57 10.71
CA ALA A 345 -13.91 -8.27 11.97
C ALA A 345 -12.43 -8.65 12.15
N LEU A 346 -11.63 -7.71 12.63
CA LEU A 346 -10.20 -7.86 12.82
C LEU A 346 -9.87 -8.27 14.26
N ASP A 347 -9.29 -9.47 14.42
CA ASP A 347 -8.59 -9.81 15.66
C ASP A 347 -7.17 -9.23 15.62
N VAL A 348 -7.05 -7.98 16.09
CA VAL A 348 -5.77 -7.25 16.13
C VAL A 348 -4.72 -8.02 16.92
N ASN A 349 -5.10 -8.72 17.99
CA ASN A 349 -4.16 -9.48 18.82
C ASN A 349 -3.61 -10.69 18.06
N ALA A 350 -4.45 -11.42 17.33
CA ALA A 350 -3.99 -12.51 16.48
C ALA A 350 -3.05 -12.01 15.35
N VAL A 351 -3.33 -10.84 14.77
CA VAL A 351 -2.43 -10.22 13.77
C VAL A 351 -1.09 -9.82 14.40
N LYS A 352 -1.11 -9.16 15.56
CA LYS A 352 0.10 -8.80 16.32
C LYS A 352 0.95 -10.02 16.66
N GLN A 353 0.34 -11.12 17.08
CA GLN A 353 1.05 -12.38 17.36
C GLN A 353 1.74 -12.95 16.12
N LYS A 354 1.08 -12.93 14.95
CA LYS A 354 1.69 -13.36 13.68
C LYS A 354 2.88 -12.48 13.30
N VAL A 355 2.73 -11.17 13.43
CA VAL A 355 3.81 -10.20 13.17
C VAL A 355 4.97 -10.41 14.13
N ALA A 356 4.70 -10.56 15.44
CA ALA A 356 5.74 -10.83 16.42
C ALA A 356 6.52 -12.13 16.11
N ALA A 357 5.81 -13.19 15.72
CA ALA A 357 6.43 -14.46 15.31
C ALA A 357 7.30 -14.29 14.04
N GLU A 358 6.85 -13.49 13.08
CA GLU A 358 7.64 -13.14 11.91
C GLU A 358 8.93 -12.41 12.32
N PHE A 359 8.83 -11.33 13.09
CA PHE A 359 10.01 -10.55 13.50
C PHE A 359 11.02 -11.38 14.33
N ALA A 360 10.53 -12.27 15.19
CA ALA A 360 11.38 -13.21 15.92
C ALA A 360 12.21 -14.10 14.96
N SER A 361 11.61 -14.55 13.85
CA SER A 361 12.31 -15.33 12.82
C SER A 361 13.34 -14.53 12.02
N LEU A 362 13.24 -13.19 12.06
CA LEU A 362 14.10 -12.25 11.35
C LEU A 362 15.26 -11.74 12.20
N GLY A 363 15.37 -12.17 13.47
CA GLY A 363 16.39 -11.73 14.41
C GLY A 363 16.04 -10.42 15.14
N GLY A 364 14.74 -10.09 15.20
CA GLY A 364 14.16 -8.98 15.95
C GLY A 364 13.57 -9.44 17.27
#